data_AF-F6GEU1-F1
#
_entry.id   AF-F6GEU1-F1
#
_cell.length_a   1.000
_cell.length_b   1.000
_cell.length_c   1.000
_cell.angle_alpha   90.00
_cell.angle_beta   90.00
_cell.angle_gamma   90.00
#
_symmetry.space_group_name_H-M   'P 1'
#
loop_
_entity.id
_entity.type
_entity.pdbx_description
1 polymer ?
#
loop_
_entity_poly.entity_id
_entity_poly.type
_entity_poly.pdbx_seq_one_letter_code
_entity_poly.pdbx_strand_id
1 'polypeptide(L)'
;MNKTNKILALALGLVSVLFINSCVEDDDFSTPDLTVVPVDESSLGLFTSFSNIVAAYDAAVADGESVGVFSVENDAPIYTIGYVVSDDSAGNFFEEIIIQNTPDATDPVSDVRRGLKVEINQGDLGGYYNFGRKVFIKLNGLAVSLENGVYTLGKAEGDSSVQLEDPEYTDFILRDAEVATIIPKMVAVEDLSEEDENTFIQLSNSQIVVADKNKTYAGEDSDQFDGFRTIKNCDTDGTIDLQTSTFADFKNAQLPQGTGTIKGVYTRDFGDDFNVIVLNSTNDIDFTNPERCDPFDINDFNVVFEEDFTDGLAGWDVYNTVGTSSWNAQDFNDDFYARASAFSSGTIVNMVSYLVSPSFDFDAQEGEQLVLEIADAFNNGEPLKAYYSNDYVSGNDPSTFTWVEIGTDQIVALSDNDGFFDNEYEATGLIDLSSVSGNAVIAFVYDSNNGTISSTIDLSNVKILTPQ
;
A
#
# COMPACT_ATOMS: atom_id res chain seq x y z
N MET A 1 34.37 -84.95 -8.66
CA MET A 1 33.68 -83.65 -8.74
C MET A 1 33.28 -83.03 -7.37
N ASN A 2 33.70 -83.54 -6.21
CA ASN A 2 33.25 -83.02 -4.89
C ASN A 2 34.27 -82.21 -4.07
N LYS A 3 35.53 -82.08 -4.52
CA LYS A 3 36.56 -81.33 -3.77
C LYS A 3 36.69 -79.86 -4.22
N THR A 4 36.52 -79.59 -5.52
CA THR A 4 36.64 -78.25 -6.09
C THR A 4 35.51 -77.31 -5.64
N ASN A 5 34.27 -77.82 -5.51
CA ASN A 5 33.13 -77.03 -5.01
C ASN A 5 33.24 -76.66 -3.53
N LYS A 6 33.95 -77.45 -2.71
CA LYS A 6 34.16 -77.14 -1.29
C LYS A 6 35.21 -76.05 -1.08
N ILE A 7 36.24 -76.01 -1.94
CA ILE A 7 37.28 -74.97 -1.91
C ILE A 7 36.71 -73.65 -2.45
N LEU A 8 35.89 -73.70 -3.50
CA LEU A 8 35.20 -72.51 -4.02
C LEU A 8 34.21 -71.92 -3.00
N ALA A 9 33.44 -72.75 -2.30
CA ALA A 9 32.52 -72.31 -1.25
C ALA A 9 33.25 -71.72 -0.03
N LEU A 10 34.42 -72.27 0.33
CA LEU A 10 35.25 -71.74 1.42
C LEU A 10 35.89 -70.40 1.04
N ALA A 11 36.34 -70.25 -0.23
CA ALA A 11 36.88 -69.00 -0.75
C ALA A 11 35.79 -67.91 -0.89
N LEU A 12 34.58 -68.26 -1.32
CA LEU A 12 33.45 -67.34 -1.38
C LEU A 12 33.01 -66.89 0.03
N GLY A 13 33.02 -67.80 1.00
CA GLY A 13 32.75 -67.49 2.41
C GLY A 13 33.80 -66.57 3.03
N LEU A 14 35.09 -66.77 2.73
CA LEU A 14 36.17 -65.94 3.27
C LEU A 14 36.19 -64.52 2.68
N VAL A 15 35.82 -64.38 1.40
CA VAL A 15 35.66 -63.06 0.74
C VAL A 15 34.42 -62.33 1.28
N SER A 16 33.35 -63.06 1.64
CA SER A 16 32.14 -62.48 2.26
C SER A 16 32.40 -61.89 3.66
N VAL A 17 33.37 -62.45 4.40
CA VAL A 17 33.73 -61.99 5.76
C VAL A 17 34.63 -60.74 5.73
N LEU A 18 35.29 -60.46 4.60
CA LEU A 18 36.10 -59.24 4.41
C LEU A 18 35.26 -57.99 4.13
N PHE A 19 33.97 -58.13 3.78
CA PHE A 19 33.05 -57.00 3.51
C PHE A 19 32.19 -56.56 4.70
N ILE A 20 32.26 -57.26 5.85
CA ILE A 20 31.45 -56.95 7.05
C ILE A 20 32.24 -56.21 8.16
N ASN A 21 33.48 -55.78 7.90
CA ASN A 21 34.29 -55.00 8.85
C ASN A 21 34.87 -53.71 8.25
N SER A 22 34.31 -53.19 7.16
CA SER A 22 34.68 -51.86 6.63
C SER A 22 33.63 -50.79 6.89
N CYS A 23 32.68 -51.05 7.79
CA CYS A 23 31.97 -49.96 8.46
C CYS A 23 33.00 -49.29 9.38
N VAL A 24 33.64 -48.24 8.88
CA VAL A 24 34.21 -47.22 9.75
C VAL A 24 33.04 -46.73 10.58
N GLU A 25 33.04 -47.02 11.88
CA GLU A 25 32.18 -46.32 12.85
C GLU A 25 32.68 -44.86 12.89
N ASP A 26 32.21 -44.06 11.94
CA ASP A 26 32.28 -42.58 11.97
C ASP A 26 30.86 -42.04 12.16
N ASP A 27 30.10 -42.70 13.05
CA ASP A 27 28.76 -42.26 13.50
C ASP A 27 28.86 -41.13 14.56
N ASP A 28 29.94 -40.35 14.53
CA ASP A 28 30.05 -39.10 15.28
C ASP A 28 29.70 -37.92 14.34
N PHE A 29 28.52 -38.02 13.72
CA PHE A 29 27.85 -36.81 13.23
C PHE A 29 27.39 -36.06 14.47
N SER A 30 28.27 -35.24 15.04
CA SER A 30 27.82 -34.16 15.91
C SER A 30 26.82 -33.34 15.10
N THR A 31 25.59 -33.27 15.58
CA THR A 31 24.65 -32.27 15.07
C THR A 31 25.36 -30.92 15.18
N PRO A 32 25.36 -30.08 14.13
CA PRO A 32 25.97 -28.76 14.20
C PRO A 32 25.52 -28.06 15.47
N ASP A 33 26.47 -27.50 16.21
CA ASP A 33 26.13 -26.74 17.40
C ASP A 33 25.43 -25.45 16.96
N LEU A 34 24.10 -25.44 17.07
CA LEU A 34 23.27 -24.29 16.74
C LEU A 34 23.21 -23.28 17.91
N THR A 35 23.97 -23.48 18.99
CA THR A 35 23.99 -22.50 20.07
C THR A 35 24.69 -21.22 19.62
N VAL A 36 23.90 -20.16 19.46
CA VAL A 36 24.40 -18.79 19.29
C VAL A 36 24.70 -18.25 20.68
N VAL A 37 25.96 -17.88 20.90
CA VAL A 37 26.41 -17.28 22.16
C VAL A 37 26.25 -15.76 22.06
N PRO A 38 25.75 -15.08 23.10
CA PRO A 38 25.74 -13.62 23.13
C PRO A 38 27.15 -13.07 22.88
N VAL A 39 27.24 -12.05 22.01
CA VAL A 39 28.51 -11.40 21.71
C VAL A 39 28.86 -10.47 22.86
N ASP A 40 30.07 -10.61 23.40
CA ASP A 40 30.58 -9.65 24.39
C ASP A 40 31.03 -8.37 23.68
N GLU A 41 30.14 -7.38 23.61
CA GLU A 41 30.41 -6.07 22.99
C GLU A 41 31.68 -5.40 23.55
N SER A 42 32.00 -5.63 24.83
CA SER A 42 33.17 -5.04 25.48
C SER A 42 34.49 -5.67 25.03
N SER A 43 34.42 -6.85 24.41
CA SER A 43 35.56 -7.54 23.80
C SER A 43 35.81 -7.14 22.34
N LEU A 44 34.88 -6.40 21.73
CA LEU A 44 35.01 -5.86 20.38
C LEU A 44 35.83 -4.56 20.38
N GLY A 45 35.91 -3.91 19.22
CA GLY A 45 36.64 -2.66 19.06
C GLY A 45 35.76 -1.42 19.19
N LEU A 46 35.95 -0.47 18.28
CA LEU A 46 35.17 0.76 18.22
C LEU A 46 33.83 0.52 17.53
N PHE A 47 32.84 1.33 17.85
CA PHE A 47 31.52 1.30 17.20
C PHE A 47 31.30 2.56 16.38
N THR A 48 30.67 2.40 15.22
CA THR A 48 30.21 3.50 14.37
C THR A 48 28.74 3.31 14.00
N SER A 49 28.06 4.42 13.71
CA SER A 49 26.66 4.48 13.31
C SER A 49 26.47 4.26 11.81
N PHE A 50 25.25 3.97 11.38
CA PHE A 50 24.93 3.86 9.96
C PHE A 50 25.07 5.21 9.26
N SER A 51 24.66 6.31 9.90
CA SER A 51 24.86 7.66 9.37
C SER A 51 26.35 7.98 9.13
N ASN A 52 27.27 7.48 9.97
CA ASN A 52 28.71 7.66 9.74
C ASN A 52 29.23 6.76 8.60
N ILE A 53 28.64 5.59 8.38
CA ILE A 53 28.97 4.72 7.24
C ILE A 53 28.58 5.40 5.94
N VAL A 54 27.36 5.94 5.87
CA VAL A 54 26.90 6.75 4.73
C VAL A 54 27.81 7.96 4.52
N ALA A 55 28.16 8.70 5.58
CA ALA A 55 29.08 9.82 5.47
C ALA A 55 30.48 9.42 4.98
N ALA A 56 30.94 8.18 5.24
CA ALA A 56 32.20 7.66 4.72
C ALA A 56 32.12 7.41 3.20
N TYR A 57 30.98 6.93 2.69
CA TYR A 57 30.72 6.86 1.26
C TYR A 57 30.73 8.25 0.62
N ASP A 58 29.95 9.19 1.17
CA ASP A 58 29.82 10.55 0.63
C ASP A 58 31.18 11.27 0.55
N ALA A 59 32.02 11.07 1.58
CA ALA A 59 33.38 11.60 1.60
C ALA A 59 34.27 10.99 0.50
N ALA A 60 34.18 9.67 0.29
CA ALA A 60 34.95 8.99 -0.76
C ALA A 60 34.55 9.46 -2.16
N VAL A 61 33.24 9.59 -2.41
CA VAL A 61 32.71 10.13 -3.67
C VAL A 61 33.15 11.57 -3.89
N ALA A 62 33.16 12.40 -2.84
CA ALA A 62 33.65 13.78 -2.92
C ALA A 62 35.14 13.86 -3.28
N ASP A 63 35.93 12.85 -2.91
CA ASP A 63 37.35 12.71 -3.24
C ASP A 63 37.61 12.03 -4.61
N GLY A 64 36.54 11.57 -5.29
CA GLY A 64 36.59 10.99 -6.64
C GLY A 64 36.74 9.47 -6.69
N GLU A 65 36.56 8.79 -5.56
CA GLU A 65 36.51 7.33 -5.46
C GLU A 65 35.06 6.83 -5.70
N SER A 66 34.91 5.55 -6.02
CA SER A 66 33.61 4.91 -6.28
C SER A 66 32.99 4.32 -5.02
N VAL A 67 33.82 3.99 -4.01
CA VAL A 67 33.39 3.33 -2.76
C VAL A 67 34.11 3.90 -1.52
N GLY A 68 33.44 3.86 -0.37
CA GLY A 68 34.03 4.20 0.92
C GLY A 68 34.71 3.00 1.58
N VAL A 69 36.03 2.91 1.49
CA VAL A 69 36.81 1.77 2.05
C VAL A 69 37.13 1.95 3.53
N PHE A 70 36.78 0.96 4.34
CA PHE A 70 37.18 0.89 5.75
C PHE A 70 38.51 0.13 5.89
N SER A 71 39.61 0.87 6.03
CA SER A 71 40.96 0.29 6.03
C SER A 71 41.18 -0.80 7.10
N VAL A 72 41.90 -1.85 6.70
CA VAL A 72 42.42 -2.88 7.62
C VAL A 72 43.57 -2.39 8.50
N GLU A 73 44.15 -1.23 8.18
CA GLU A 73 45.28 -0.65 8.92
C GLU A 73 44.87 0.15 10.16
N ASN A 74 43.57 0.30 10.43
CA ASN A 74 43.11 0.96 11.66
C ASN A 74 43.55 0.19 12.90
N ASP A 75 44.11 0.90 13.90
CA ASP A 75 44.69 0.32 15.12
C ASP A 75 43.69 -0.52 15.95
N ALA A 76 42.39 -0.22 15.86
CA ALA A 76 41.32 -0.98 16.48
C ALA A 76 40.24 -1.34 15.44
N PRO A 77 39.67 -2.56 15.50
CA PRO A 77 38.58 -2.92 14.60
C PRO A 77 37.35 -2.04 14.87
N ILE A 78 36.64 -1.66 13.82
CA ILE A 78 35.43 -0.85 13.84
C ILE A 78 34.27 -1.77 13.50
N TYR A 79 33.22 -1.70 14.30
CA TYR A 79 31.98 -2.44 14.12
C TYR A 79 30.80 -1.49 13.97
N THR A 80 29.74 -1.97 13.35
CA THR A 80 28.40 -1.40 13.50
C THR A 80 27.42 -2.46 13.96
N ILE A 81 26.31 -2.03 14.55
CA ILE A 81 25.23 -2.89 15.04
C ILE A 81 24.05 -2.69 14.12
N GLY A 82 23.49 -3.79 13.62
CA GLY A 82 22.25 -3.77 12.85
C GLY A 82 21.30 -4.87 13.30
N TYR A 83 20.05 -4.74 12.91
CA TYR A 83 19.02 -5.74 13.07
C TYR A 83 18.54 -6.17 11.69
N VAL A 84 18.51 -7.48 11.45
CA VAL A 84 18.07 -8.01 10.16
C VAL A 84 16.59 -7.77 9.97
N VAL A 85 16.22 -7.15 8.85
CA VAL A 85 14.83 -6.89 8.46
C VAL A 85 14.46 -7.56 7.15
N SER A 86 15.43 -8.17 6.46
CA SER A 86 15.17 -9.11 5.39
C SER A 86 16.35 -10.05 5.14
N ASP A 87 16.04 -11.22 4.59
CA ASP A 87 16.97 -12.27 4.19
C ASP A 87 16.43 -13.06 2.97
N ASP A 88 17.22 -14.00 2.48
CA ASP A 88 16.95 -14.77 1.26
C ASP A 88 15.95 -15.92 1.42
N SER A 89 15.41 -16.19 2.62
CA SER A 89 14.63 -17.41 2.91
C SER A 89 13.42 -17.61 2.01
N ALA A 90 12.71 -16.52 1.68
CA ALA A 90 11.50 -16.57 0.87
C ALA A 90 11.80 -16.41 -0.63
N GLY A 91 13.05 -16.16 -1.02
CA GLY A 91 13.49 -15.94 -2.40
C GLY A 91 13.14 -14.57 -3.00
N ASN A 92 12.63 -13.64 -2.19
CA ASN A 92 12.38 -12.27 -2.62
C ASN A 92 13.66 -11.40 -2.63
N PHE A 93 14.61 -11.78 -1.77
CA PHE A 93 15.97 -11.27 -1.69
C PHE A 93 16.91 -12.43 -2.04
N PHE A 94 18.10 -12.15 -2.56
CA PHE A 94 18.99 -13.19 -3.07
C PHE A 94 20.44 -12.91 -2.67
N GLU A 95 21.05 -13.81 -1.90
CA GLU A 95 22.46 -13.70 -1.50
C GLU A 95 22.77 -12.38 -0.78
N GLU A 96 21.83 -11.94 0.05
CA GLU A 96 21.92 -10.70 0.81
C GLU A 96 21.10 -10.77 2.10
N ILE A 97 21.48 -9.92 3.05
CA ILE A 97 20.61 -9.54 4.17
C ILE A 97 20.43 -8.02 4.14
N ILE A 98 19.23 -7.57 4.53
CA ILE A 98 18.97 -6.16 4.76
C ILE A 98 18.96 -5.93 6.26
N ILE A 99 19.75 -4.95 6.72
CA ILE A 99 19.84 -4.59 8.13
C ILE A 99 19.45 -3.12 8.34
N GLN A 100 18.86 -2.82 9.48
CA GLN A 100 18.63 -1.43 9.91
C GLN A 100 19.24 -1.17 11.30
N ASN A 101 19.61 0.07 11.58
CA ASN A 101 20.35 0.44 12.80
C ASN A 101 19.56 0.31 14.11
N THR A 102 18.22 0.34 14.07
CA THR A 102 17.36 0.27 15.27
C THR A 102 16.22 -0.72 15.08
N PRO A 103 15.76 -1.43 16.12
CA PRO A 103 14.66 -2.38 15.97
C PRO A 103 13.28 -1.71 16.05
N ASP A 104 13.20 -0.49 16.59
CA ASP A 104 11.95 0.20 16.88
C ASP A 104 12.10 1.73 16.82
N ALA A 105 11.04 2.47 17.16
CA ALA A 105 10.97 3.93 17.07
C ALA A 105 11.88 4.70 18.05
N THR A 106 12.88 4.05 18.66
CA THR A 106 13.87 4.67 19.56
C THR A 106 15.12 5.17 18.84
N ASP A 107 14.96 5.62 17.59
CA ASP A 107 16.03 6.17 16.77
C ASP A 107 16.80 7.29 17.50
N PRO A 108 18.12 7.14 17.74
CA PRO A 108 18.88 8.18 18.42
C PRO A 108 19.00 9.42 17.53
N VAL A 109 18.92 10.62 18.11
CA VAL A 109 19.00 11.88 17.36
C VAL A 109 20.28 12.01 16.53
N SER A 110 21.36 11.34 16.96
CA SER A 110 22.66 11.33 16.27
C SER A 110 22.80 10.25 15.18
N ASP A 111 21.84 9.35 15.03
CA ASP A 111 21.83 8.32 14.00
C ASP A 111 20.37 8.02 13.62
N VAL A 112 19.89 8.73 12.60
CA VAL A 112 18.53 8.54 12.07
C VAL A 112 18.35 7.10 11.59
N ARG A 113 17.11 6.61 11.55
CA ARG A 113 16.85 5.27 11.04
C ARG A 113 17.38 5.15 9.62
N ARG A 114 18.24 4.16 9.37
CA ARG A 114 18.84 3.87 8.06
C ARG A 114 18.95 2.37 7.86
N GLY A 115 18.79 1.96 6.61
CA GLY A 115 19.03 0.60 6.17
C GLY A 115 20.36 0.46 5.44
N LEU A 116 20.92 -0.76 5.45
CA LEU A 116 22.05 -1.16 4.62
C LEU A 116 21.76 -2.54 4.04
N LYS A 117 22.07 -2.72 2.76
CA LYS A 117 22.20 -4.05 2.14
C LYS A 117 23.57 -4.62 2.50
N VAL A 118 23.66 -5.90 2.83
CA VAL A 118 24.93 -6.61 2.99
C VAL A 118 24.95 -7.78 2.02
N GLU A 119 25.87 -7.76 1.06
CA GLU A 119 25.94 -8.80 0.03
C GLU A 119 26.83 -9.97 0.46
N ILE A 120 26.28 -11.17 0.35
CA ILE A 120 26.89 -12.41 0.83
C ILE A 120 26.66 -13.49 -0.21
N ASN A 121 27.72 -13.96 -0.89
CA ASN A 121 27.66 -15.02 -1.89
C ASN A 121 27.44 -16.40 -1.24
N GLN A 122 26.29 -16.56 -0.60
CA GLN A 122 25.87 -17.73 0.16
C GLN A 122 24.34 -17.72 0.26
N GLY A 123 23.72 -18.87 0.02
CA GLY A 123 22.28 -19.07 0.25
C GLY A 123 21.95 -19.56 1.66
N ASP A 124 20.66 -19.65 1.96
CA ASP A 124 20.09 -20.07 3.25
C ASP A 124 20.50 -19.16 4.43
N LEU A 125 20.67 -17.86 4.15
CA LEU A 125 21.12 -16.85 5.12
C LEU A 125 20.12 -16.71 6.27
N GLY A 126 18.81 -16.80 6.03
CA GLY A 126 17.81 -16.71 7.10
C GLY A 126 17.88 -17.84 8.14
N GLY A 127 18.53 -18.96 7.82
CA GLY A 127 18.88 -19.99 8.81
C GLY A 127 19.87 -19.52 9.87
N TYR A 128 20.67 -18.49 9.55
CA TYR A 128 21.69 -17.91 10.43
C TYR A 128 21.32 -16.51 10.93
N TYR A 129 20.67 -15.73 10.07
CA TYR A 129 20.38 -14.30 10.18
C TYR A 129 18.89 -14.02 10.07
N ASN A 130 18.06 -14.83 10.73
CA ASN A 130 16.61 -14.68 10.72
C ASN A 130 16.15 -13.24 11.02
N PHE A 131 14.99 -12.85 10.48
CA PHE A 131 14.33 -11.58 10.80
C PHE A 131 14.37 -11.23 12.30
N GLY A 132 14.81 -10.00 12.61
CA GLY A 132 15.04 -9.48 13.95
C GLY A 132 16.41 -9.81 14.56
N ARG A 133 17.22 -10.67 13.95
CA ARG A 133 18.54 -11.04 14.46
C ARG A 133 19.41 -9.80 14.61
N LYS A 134 19.95 -9.58 15.81
CA LYS A 134 20.99 -8.58 16.03
C LYS A 134 22.31 -9.09 15.47
N VAL A 135 22.98 -8.26 14.67
CA VAL A 135 24.27 -8.57 14.05
C VAL A 135 25.28 -7.46 14.32
N PHE A 136 26.54 -7.85 14.43
CA PHE A 136 27.69 -6.96 14.46
C PHE A 136 28.45 -7.11 13.15
N ILE A 137 28.55 -6.02 12.38
CA ILE A 137 29.30 -5.99 11.14
C ILE A 137 30.65 -5.35 11.40
N LYS A 138 31.73 -6.13 11.29
CA LYS A 138 33.10 -5.64 11.32
C LYS A 138 33.38 -4.94 10.00
N LEU A 139 33.68 -3.65 10.04
CA LEU A 139 33.84 -2.84 8.84
C LEU A 139 35.24 -2.94 8.23
N ASN A 140 36.29 -3.20 9.01
CA ASN A 140 37.66 -3.24 8.47
C ASN A 140 37.83 -4.30 7.38
N GLY A 141 38.15 -3.87 6.16
CA GLY A 141 38.23 -4.72 4.97
C GLY A 141 36.95 -4.74 4.14
N LEU A 142 35.88 -4.08 4.59
CA LEU A 142 34.67 -3.81 3.81
C LEU A 142 34.75 -2.45 3.12
N ALA A 143 33.91 -2.29 2.11
CA ALA A 143 33.59 -1.03 1.48
C ALA A 143 32.09 -0.78 1.56
N VAL A 144 31.71 0.50 1.65
CA VAL A 144 30.34 0.94 1.39
C VAL A 144 30.24 1.51 -0.03
N SER A 145 29.25 1.06 -0.79
CA SER A 145 28.93 1.49 -2.15
C SER A 145 27.47 1.96 -2.22
N LEU A 146 27.11 2.61 -3.32
CA LEU A 146 25.72 2.84 -3.71
C LEU A 146 25.44 1.98 -4.95
N GLU A 147 24.64 0.93 -4.78
CA GLU A 147 24.35 -0.05 -5.81
C GLU A 147 22.85 -0.11 -6.04
N ASN A 148 22.44 0.06 -7.30
CA ASN A 148 21.04 0.16 -7.69
C ASN A 148 20.27 1.15 -6.78
N GLY A 149 20.87 2.31 -6.54
CA GLY A 149 20.28 3.38 -5.74
C GLY A 149 20.40 3.22 -4.22
N VAL A 150 20.85 2.07 -3.68
CA VAL A 150 20.86 1.84 -2.22
C VAL A 150 22.25 1.58 -1.63
N TYR A 151 22.43 1.99 -0.37
CA TYR A 151 23.69 1.78 0.35
C TYR A 151 23.95 0.31 0.65
N THR A 152 25.12 -0.15 0.23
CA THR A 152 25.50 -1.55 0.21
C THR A 152 26.87 -1.76 0.85
N LEU A 153 26.97 -2.79 1.69
CA LEU A 153 28.24 -3.26 2.27
C LEU A 153 28.67 -4.55 1.56
N GLY A 154 29.90 -4.53 1.08
CA GLY A 154 30.60 -5.70 0.57
C GLY A 154 32.08 -5.64 0.94
N LYS A 155 32.84 -6.62 0.49
CA LYS A 155 34.29 -6.66 0.66
C LYS A 155 34.97 -5.63 -0.24
N ALA A 156 35.92 -4.90 0.34
CA ALA A 156 36.71 -3.94 -0.42
C ALA A 156 37.69 -4.66 -1.37
N GLU A 157 37.61 -4.37 -2.66
CA GLU A 157 38.58 -4.78 -3.67
C GLU A 157 39.03 -3.57 -4.49
N GLY A 158 40.09 -2.90 -4.02
CA GLY A 158 40.54 -1.64 -4.63
C GLY A 158 39.51 -0.54 -4.46
N ASP A 159 39.01 0.01 -5.58
CA ASP A 159 37.94 1.00 -5.63
C ASP A 159 36.59 0.35 -6.01
N SER A 160 36.37 -0.88 -5.56
CA SER A 160 35.12 -1.61 -5.79
C SER A 160 34.68 -2.36 -4.53
N SER A 161 33.39 -2.68 -4.49
CA SER A 161 32.77 -3.56 -3.51
C SER A 161 32.40 -4.86 -4.21
N VAL A 162 32.68 -6.00 -3.59
CA VAL A 162 32.27 -7.33 -4.06
C VAL A 162 31.58 -8.09 -2.94
N GLN A 163 30.78 -9.10 -3.29
CA GLN A 163 30.09 -9.91 -2.28
C GLN A 163 31.06 -10.58 -1.32
N LEU A 164 30.61 -10.80 -0.08
CA LEU A 164 31.36 -11.59 0.90
C LEU A 164 31.22 -13.09 0.59
N GLU A 165 32.35 -13.78 0.40
CA GLU A 165 32.37 -15.20 0.05
C GLU A 165 32.19 -16.12 1.29
N ASP A 166 31.67 -17.33 1.11
CA ASP A 166 31.81 -18.39 2.14
C ASP A 166 33.23 -18.97 2.15
N PRO A 167 33.86 -19.20 3.32
CA PRO A 167 33.37 -18.94 4.69
C PRO A 167 33.75 -17.56 5.23
N GLU A 168 34.29 -16.67 4.41
CA GLU A 168 34.87 -15.39 4.83
C GLU A 168 33.85 -14.42 5.44
N TYR A 169 32.59 -14.45 5.01
CA TYR A 169 31.55 -13.56 5.55
C TYR A 169 31.42 -13.70 7.07
N THR A 170 31.73 -14.87 7.63
CA THR A 170 31.71 -15.13 9.08
C THR A 170 32.79 -14.37 9.86
N ASP A 171 33.85 -13.91 9.21
CA ASP A 171 34.87 -13.04 9.80
C ASP A 171 34.40 -11.58 9.93
N PHE A 172 33.35 -11.22 9.16
CA PHE A 172 32.79 -9.87 9.11
C PHE A 172 31.47 -9.76 9.84
N ILE A 173 30.65 -10.81 9.85
CA ILE A 173 29.29 -10.78 10.39
C ILE A 173 29.22 -11.68 11.61
N LEU A 174 29.11 -11.07 12.79
CA LEU A 174 28.90 -11.80 14.04
C LEU A 174 27.42 -11.72 14.41
N ARG A 175 26.74 -12.87 14.45
CA ARG A 175 25.35 -12.95 14.94
C ARG A 175 25.31 -13.00 16.46
N ASP A 176 24.43 -12.19 17.05
CA ASP A 176 24.14 -12.25 18.48
C ASP A 176 23.05 -13.28 18.79
N ALA A 177 22.97 -13.77 20.02
CA ALA A 177 21.87 -14.61 20.48
C ALA A 177 20.52 -13.86 20.50
N GLU A 178 20.55 -12.53 20.59
CA GLU A 178 19.39 -11.65 20.56
C GLU A 178 18.65 -11.68 19.21
N VAL A 179 17.32 -11.88 19.29
CA VAL A 179 16.38 -11.63 18.21
C VAL A 179 15.41 -10.56 18.70
N ALA A 180 15.56 -9.35 18.18
CA ALA A 180 14.70 -8.24 18.51
C ALA A 180 13.33 -8.38 17.84
N THR A 181 12.30 -7.83 18.48
CA THR A 181 11.01 -7.61 17.80
C THR A 181 11.13 -6.33 16.98
N ILE A 182 11.02 -6.44 15.66
CA ILE A 182 11.09 -5.28 14.77
C ILE A 182 9.73 -4.56 14.74
N ILE A 183 9.74 -3.25 15.00
CA ILE A 183 8.59 -2.36 14.85
C ILE A 183 8.82 -1.50 13.61
N PRO A 184 8.00 -1.68 12.54
CA PRO A 184 8.18 -0.95 11.29
C PRO A 184 8.03 0.55 11.47
N LYS A 185 8.71 1.33 10.61
CA LYS A 185 8.48 2.79 10.52
C LYS A 185 7.12 3.01 9.88
N MET A 186 6.17 3.57 10.64
CA MET A 186 4.89 4.01 10.08
C MET A 186 5.14 5.28 9.26
N VAL A 187 4.77 5.25 7.98
CA VAL A 187 5.06 6.34 7.03
C VAL A 187 3.96 6.39 5.97
N ALA A 188 3.66 7.59 5.49
CA ALA A 188 2.77 7.77 4.34
C ALA A 188 3.58 7.62 3.04
N VAL A 189 2.94 7.22 1.94
CA VAL A 189 3.65 6.95 0.67
C VAL A 189 4.38 8.20 0.17
N GLU A 190 3.74 9.36 0.31
CA GLU A 190 4.27 10.67 -0.09
C GLU A 190 5.41 11.20 0.80
N ASP A 191 5.58 10.64 2.00
CA ASP A 191 6.62 11.03 2.95
C ASP A 191 7.89 10.18 2.83
N LEU A 192 7.88 9.17 1.96
CA LEU A 192 9.04 8.30 1.71
C LEU A 192 10.15 9.04 0.97
N SER A 193 11.39 8.77 1.37
CA SER A 193 12.59 9.41 0.82
C SER A 193 13.77 8.46 0.75
N GLU A 194 14.88 8.89 0.15
CA GLU A 194 16.15 8.15 0.12
C GLU A 194 16.66 7.78 1.54
N GLU A 195 16.26 8.52 2.58
CA GLU A 195 16.63 8.17 3.97
C GLU A 195 15.92 6.92 4.49
N ASP A 196 14.81 6.52 3.87
CA ASP A 196 14.00 5.36 4.24
C ASP A 196 14.44 4.06 3.56
N GLU A 197 15.34 4.14 2.58
CA GLU A 197 15.80 2.99 1.82
C GLU A 197 16.45 1.94 2.71
N ASN A 198 16.20 0.68 2.36
CA ASN A 198 16.59 -0.52 3.10
C ASN A 198 16.05 -0.57 4.54
N THR A 199 15.02 0.21 4.89
CA THR A 199 14.36 0.12 6.20
C THR A 199 13.03 -0.63 6.12
N PHE A 200 12.65 -1.25 7.23
CA PHE A 200 11.35 -1.91 7.37
C PHE A 200 10.26 -0.88 7.69
N ILE A 201 9.34 -0.68 6.75
CA ILE A 201 8.26 0.30 6.84
C ILE A 201 6.90 -0.37 6.97
N GLN A 202 5.88 0.41 7.33
CA GLN A 202 4.47 0.01 7.27
C GLN A 202 3.66 1.14 6.67
N LEU A 203 2.90 0.80 5.62
CA LEU A 203 1.86 1.65 5.06
C LEU A 203 0.51 1.22 5.65
N SER A 204 -0.29 2.19 6.05
CA SER A 204 -1.64 1.98 6.59
C SER A 204 -2.69 2.29 5.53
N ASN A 205 -3.92 1.84 5.77
CA ASN A 205 -5.09 2.08 4.90
C ASN A 205 -4.78 1.97 3.39
N SER A 206 -4.12 0.87 3.01
CA SER A 206 -3.64 0.64 1.64
C SER A 206 -4.34 -0.54 1.00
N GLN A 207 -4.36 -0.59 -0.33
CA GLN A 207 -4.94 -1.67 -1.13
C GLN A 207 -4.14 -1.93 -2.41
N ILE A 208 -4.31 -3.10 -3.01
CA ILE A 208 -3.92 -3.35 -4.41
C ILE A 208 -4.89 -2.60 -5.34
N VAL A 209 -4.40 -1.95 -6.39
CA VAL A 209 -5.25 -1.29 -7.40
C VAL A 209 -6.13 -2.28 -8.17
N VAL A 210 -7.27 -1.81 -8.69
CA VAL A 210 -8.23 -2.66 -9.42
C VAL A 210 -7.59 -3.43 -10.58
N ALA A 211 -6.67 -2.79 -11.30
CA ALA A 211 -5.97 -3.39 -12.45
C ALA A 211 -5.16 -4.64 -12.10
N ASP A 212 -4.72 -4.76 -10.83
CA ASP A 212 -3.88 -5.85 -10.34
C ASP A 212 -4.63 -6.81 -9.41
N LYS A 213 -5.87 -6.51 -9.02
CA LYS A 213 -6.60 -7.25 -7.99
C LYS A 213 -6.68 -8.76 -8.24
N ASN A 214 -6.80 -9.17 -9.50
CA ASN A 214 -6.91 -10.58 -9.88
C ASN A 214 -5.57 -11.25 -10.19
N LYS A 215 -4.44 -10.55 -10.05
CA LYS A 215 -3.10 -11.09 -10.29
C LYS A 215 -2.54 -11.81 -9.07
N THR A 216 -1.54 -12.63 -9.32
CA THR A 216 -0.64 -13.18 -8.31
C THR A 216 0.46 -12.17 -7.94
N TYR A 217 1.28 -12.44 -6.92
CA TYR A 217 2.42 -11.57 -6.57
C TYR A 217 3.41 -11.39 -7.73
N ALA A 218 3.83 -12.48 -8.37
CA ALA A 218 4.77 -12.48 -9.51
C ALA A 218 4.69 -13.76 -10.37
N GLY A 219 3.47 -14.29 -10.56
CA GLY A 219 3.21 -15.53 -11.30
C GLY A 219 2.60 -15.33 -12.69
N GLU A 220 2.51 -14.10 -13.20
CA GLU A 220 1.95 -13.84 -14.53
C GLU A 220 2.99 -14.11 -15.63
N ASP A 221 2.55 -14.52 -16.82
CA ASP A 221 3.45 -14.80 -17.96
C ASP A 221 4.30 -13.58 -18.38
N SER A 222 3.86 -12.37 -18.02
CA SER A 222 4.56 -11.11 -18.28
C SER A 222 5.63 -10.77 -17.24
N ASP A 223 5.63 -11.40 -16.07
CA ASP A 223 6.60 -11.12 -15.00
C ASP A 223 7.98 -11.67 -15.42
N GLN A 224 9.00 -10.82 -15.44
CA GLN A 224 10.35 -11.14 -15.93
C GLN A 224 11.38 -10.78 -14.87
N PHE A 225 11.96 -11.79 -14.23
CA PHE A 225 12.80 -11.68 -13.03
C PHE A 225 12.03 -11.21 -11.80
N ASP A 226 11.20 -10.18 -11.95
CA ASP A 226 10.30 -9.63 -10.95
C ASP A 226 8.89 -9.42 -11.51
N GLY A 227 7.90 -9.49 -10.62
CA GLY A 227 6.54 -9.01 -10.83
C GLY A 227 6.33 -7.72 -10.04
N PHE A 228 5.66 -6.76 -10.68
CA PHE A 228 5.30 -5.47 -10.08
C PHE A 228 3.79 -5.34 -9.99
N ARG A 229 3.31 -4.93 -8.83
CA ARG A 229 1.89 -4.65 -8.54
C ARG A 229 1.78 -3.30 -7.86
N THR A 230 0.74 -2.54 -8.15
CA THR A 230 0.62 -1.20 -7.57
C THR A 230 -0.22 -1.22 -6.30
N ILE A 231 0.36 -0.69 -5.23
CA ILE A 231 -0.30 -0.37 -3.97
C ILE A 231 -0.78 1.07 -4.03
N LYS A 232 -2.00 1.31 -3.56
CA LYS A 232 -2.60 2.64 -3.40
C LYS A 232 -2.96 2.87 -1.94
N ASN A 233 -2.67 4.05 -1.42
CA ASN A 233 -3.16 4.53 -0.14
C ASN A 233 -4.56 5.16 -0.29
N CYS A 234 -5.50 4.81 0.59
CA CYS A 234 -6.87 5.28 0.53
C CYS A 234 -7.11 6.65 1.16
N ASP A 235 -6.18 7.14 1.98
CA ASP A 235 -6.27 8.45 2.60
C ASP A 235 -5.72 9.55 1.68
N THR A 236 -4.66 9.25 0.92
CA THR A 236 -3.88 10.26 0.18
C THR A 236 -3.81 10.04 -1.33
N ASP A 237 -4.39 8.95 -1.84
CA ASP A 237 -4.26 8.48 -3.22
C ASP A 237 -2.82 8.19 -3.68
N GLY A 238 -1.83 8.29 -2.78
CA GLY A 238 -0.42 7.97 -3.06
C GLY A 238 -0.25 6.52 -3.51
N THR A 239 0.69 6.28 -4.44
CA THR A 239 0.95 4.94 -4.98
C THR A 239 2.42 4.55 -4.89
N ILE A 240 2.67 3.25 -4.71
CA ILE A 240 4.01 2.65 -4.70
C ILE A 240 3.94 1.24 -5.30
N ASP A 241 5.01 0.81 -5.95
CA ASP A 241 5.07 -0.54 -6.52
C ASP A 241 5.52 -1.56 -5.46
N LEU A 242 4.72 -2.62 -5.33
CA LEU A 242 5.08 -3.87 -4.66
C LEU A 242 5.88 -4.72 -5.66
N GLN A 243 7.15 -4.93 -5.35
CA GLN A 243 8.01 -5.82 -6.11
C GLN A 243 8.03 -7.21 -5.47
N THR A 244 7.89 -8.25 -6.30
CA THR A 244 8.13 -9.63 -5.89
C THR A 244 8.96 -10.36 -6.94
N SER A 245 10.05 -10.97 -6.50
CA SER A 245 10.89 -11.83 -7.33
C SER A 245 10.11 -13.02 -7.87
N THR A 246 10.34 -13.36 -9.14
CA THR A 246 9.85 -14.59 -9.76
C THR A 246 10.54 -15.85 -9.22
N PHE A 247 11.51 -15.71 -8.31
CA PHE A 247 12.11 -16.81 -7.53
C PHE A 247 11.47 -16.97 -6.14
N ALA A 248 10.63 -16.03 -5.71
CA ALA A 248 9.97 -16.10 -4.42
C ALA A 248 9.04 -17.32 -4.31
N ASP A 249 9.03 -17.97 -3.15
CA ASP A 249 8.21 -19.17 -2.91
C ASP A 249 6.70 -18.89 -2.96
N PHE A 250 6.32 -17.63 -2.72
CA PHE A 250 4.94 -17.13 -2.72
C PHE A 250 4.53 -16.42 -4.02
N LYS A 251 5.36 -16.40 -5.06
CA LYS A 251 5.07 -15.66 -6.31
C LYS A 251 3.71 -15.99 -6.94
N ASN A 252 3.27 -17.24 -6.84
CA ASN A 252 2.02 -17.74 -7.41
C ASN A 252 0.81 -17.57 -6.47
N ALA A 253 1.02 -17.04 -5.26
CA ALA A 253 -0.07 -16.76 -4.34
C ALA A 253 -0.94 -15.62 -4.91
N GLN A 254 -2.25 -15.73 -4.69
CA GLN A 254 -3.18 -14.65 -5.03
C GLN A 254 -2.91 -13.45 -4.12
N LEU A 255 -2.95 -12.25 -4.70
CA LEU A 255 -2.89 -11.02 -3.91
C LEU A 255 -4.12 -10.91 -2.98
N PRO A 256 -3.93 -10.47 -1.72
CA PRO A 256 -5.05 -10.24 -0.81
C PRO A 256 -5.93 -9.09 -1.33
N GLN A 257 -7.22 -9.19 -1.05
CA GLN A 257 -8.25 -8.22 -1.46
C GLN A 257 -8.65 -7.32 -0.29
N GLY A 258 -9.32 -6.21 -0.59
CA GLY A 258 -9.72 -5.23 0.43
C GLY A 258 -8.64 -4.18 0.71
N THR A 259 -8.72 -3.57 1.89
CA THR A 259 -7.79 -2.58 2.43
C THR A 259 -7.20 -3.04 3.77
N GLY A 260 -6.07 -2.46 4.14
CA GLY A 260 -5.49 -2.64 5.47
C GLY A 260 -4.04 -2.18 5.53
N THR A 261 -3.15 -3.02 6.05
CA THR A 261 -1.73 -2.67 6.22
C THR A 261 -0.81 -3.55 5.39
N ILE A 262 0.29 -2.96 4.94
CA ILE A 262 1.38 -3.65 4.25
C ILE A 262 2.70 -3.24 4.91
N LYS A 263 3.56 -4.22 5.19
CA LYS A 263 4.90 -4.05 5.74
C LYS A 263 5.92 -4.57 4.76
N GLY A 264 7.12 -4.03 4.76
CA GLY A 264 8.17 -4.50 3.86
C GLY A 264 9.39 -3.62 3.93
N VAL A 265 10.42 -4.03 3.20
CA VAL A 265 11.60 -3.20 2.99
C VAL A 265 11.29 -2.20 1.88
N TYR A 266 11.39 -0.91 2.19
CA TYR A 266 11.35 0.14 1.17
C TYR A 266 12.73 0.24 0.51
N THR A 267 12.79 0.17 -0.81
CA THR A 267 14.05 0.14 -1.55
C THR A 267 13.83 0.61 -2.99
N ARG A 268 14.84 0.43 -3.84
CA ARG A 268 14.82 0.75 -5.27
C ARG A 268 14.69 -0.54 -6.09
N ASP A 269 14.08 -0.46 -7.26
CA ASP A 269 14.09 -1.58 -8.19
C ASP A 269 15.53 -1.85 -8.69
N PHE A 270 15.75 -3.01 -9.33
CA PHE A 270 17.08 -3.38 -9.81
C PHE A 270 17.70 -2.35 -10.78
N GLY A 271 16.87 -1.65 -11.57
CA GLY A 271 17.33 -0.64 -12.52
C GLY A 271 17.67 0.72 -11.90
N ASP A 272 17.35 0.93 -10.62
CA ASP A 272 17.36 2.26 -9.98
C ASP A 272 16.51 3.26 -10.77
N ASP A 273 15.34 2.83 -11.25
CA ASP A 273 14.39 3.64 -11.99
C ASP A 273 13.29 4.18 -11.05
N PHE A 274 12.77 3.36 -10.12
CA PHE A 274 11.66 3.71 -9.23
C PHE A 274 11.76 3.04 -7.86
N ASN A 275 10.98 3.56 -6.91
CA ASN A 275 10.93 3.05 -5.54
C ASN A 275 9.94 1.90 -5.44
N VAL A 276 10.28 0.90 -4.63
CA VAL A 276 9.49 -0.30 -4.42
C VAL A 276 9.39 -0.65 -2.95
N ILE A 277 8.37 -1.42 -2.61
CA ILE A 277 8.30 -2.18 -1.36
C ILE A 277 8.49 -3.66 -1.66
N VAL A 278 9.37 -4.32 -0.93
CA VAL A 278 9.71 -5.74 -1.07
C VAL A 278 9.37 -6.48 0.22
N LEU A 279 8.54 -7.52 0.15
CA LEU A 279 8.05 -8.26 1.32
C LEU A 279 9.01 -9.37 1.73
N ASN A 280 9.03 -9.70 3.02
CA ASN A 280 9.63 -10.96 3.47
C ASN A 280 8.70 -12.14 3.18
N SER A 281 7.39 -11.95 3.34
CA SER A 281 6.40 -13.00 3.09
C SER A 281 5.00 -12.43 2.87
N THR A 282 4.06 -13.30 2.49
CA THR A 282 2.64 -12.93 2.38
C THR A 282 2.01 -12.49 3.71
N ASN A 283 2.61 -12.84 4.86
CA ASN A 283 2.11 -12.41 6.17
C ASN A 283 2.36 -10.91 6.44
N ASP A 284 3.17 -10.26 5.62
CA ASP A 284 3.43 -8.83 5.72
C ASP A 284 2.30 -7.98 5.11
N ILE A 285 1.29 -8.61 4.48
CA ILE A 285 0.05 -7.94 4.08
C ILE A 285 -1.11 -8.44 4.94
N ASP A 286 -1.84 -7.48 5.53
CA ASP A 286 -3.08 -7.70 6.25
C ASP A 286 -4.16 -6.76 5.68
N PHE A 287 -4.79 -7.19 4.58
CA PHE A 287 -5.94 -6.51 3.97
C PHE A 287 -7.23 -7.20 4.39
N THR A 288 -7.61 -7.00 5.65
CA THR A 288 -8.79 -7.64 6.26
C THR A 288 -10.05 -6.81 6.18
N ASN A 289 -9.96 -5.51 5.84
CA ASN A 289 -11.14 -4.67 5.65
C ASN A 289 -11.68 -4.84 4.22
N PRO A 290 -12.94 -5.28 4.01
CA PRO A 290 -13.49 -5.43 2.68
C PRO A 290 -13.75 -4.09 1.96
N GLU A 291 -13.86 -2.98 2.69
CA GLU A 291 -14.09 -1.65 2.10
C GLU A 291 -12.85 -1.20 1.34
N ARG A 292 -13.03 -0.85 0.06
CA ARG A 292 -11.98 -0.38 -0.85
C ARG A 292 -12.23 1.08 -1.23
N CYS A 293 -11.16 1.79 -1.56
CA CYS A 293 -11.16 3.16 -2.06
C CYS A 293 -10.90 3.20 -3.58
N ASP A 294 -11.53 2.26 -4.30
CA ASP A 294 -11.47 2.23 -5.75
C ASP A 294 -12.15 3.47 -6.33
N PRO A 295 -11.60 4.08 -7.41
CA PRO A 295 -12.31 5.12 -8.13
C PRO A 295 -13.69 4.62 -8.59
N PHE A 296 -14.71 5.48 -8.49
CA PHE A 296 -16.04 5.18 -9.01
C PHE A 296 -15.98 4.94 -10.52
N ASP A 297 -16.40 3.75 -10.97
CA ASP A 297 -16.66 3.46 -12.38
C ASP A 297 -18.13 3.11 -12.55
N ILE A 298 -18.87 3.99 -13.23
CA ILE A 298 -20.29 3.79 -13.51
C ILE A 298 -20.57 2.49 -14.29
N ASN A 299 -19.57 1.98 -15.02
CA ASN A 299 -19.71 0.74 -15.80
C ASN A 299 -19.81 -0.51 -14.94
N ASP A 300 -19.49 -0.44 -13.65
CA ASP A 300 -19.64 -1.53 -12.67
C ASP A 300 -21.09 -1.65 -12.14
N PHE A 301 -21.99 -0.76 -12.59
CA PHE A 301 -23.37 -0.68 -12.11
C PHE A 301 -24.40 -0.82 -13.24
N ASN A 302 -25.64 -1.16 -12.87
CA ASN A 302 -26.82 -1.05 -13.71
C ASN A 302 -27.60 0.22 -13.33
N VAL A 303 -27.92 1.06 -14.30
CA VAL A 303 -28.81 2.21 -14.12
C VAL A 303 -30.26 1.73 -14.07
N VAL A 304 -30.94 1.93 -12.94
CA VAL A 304 -32.34 1.51 -12.72
C VAL A 304 -33.30 2.70 -12.74
N PHE A 305 -32.79 3.91 -12.57
CA PHE A 305 -33.50 5.17 -12.78
C PHE A 305 -32.51 6.22 -13.28
N GLU A 306 -32.94 7.07 -14.21
CA GLU A 306 -32.16 8.19 -14.73
C GLU A 306 -33.10 9.36 -15.06
N GLU A 307 -32.72 10.55 -14.63
CA GLU A 307 -33.36 11.81 -15.01
C GLU A 307 -32.28 12.78 -15.52
N ASP A 308 -32.38 13.15 -16.79
CA ASP A 308 -31.48 14.08 -17.50
C ASP A 308 -32.11 15.47 -17.70
N PHE A 309 -33.37 15.66 -17.28
CA PHE A 309 -34.15 16.89 -17.41
C PHE A 309 -34.37 17.39 -18.85
N THR A 310 -34.17 16.56 -19.87
CA THR A 310 -34.45 16.91 -21.28
C THR A 310 -35.92 17.29 -21.49
N ASP A 311 -36.83 16.64 -20.77
CA ASP A 311 -38.27 16.95 -20.75
C ASP A 311 -38.65 17.98 -19.67
N GLY A 312 -37.66 18.69 -19.12
CA GLY A 312 -37.81 19.62 -18.01
C GLY A 312 -38.14 18.91 -16.70
N LEU A 313 -38.95 19.54 -15.84
CA LEU A 313 -39.33 18.98 -14.52
C LEU A 313 -40.62 18.14 -14.60
N ALA A 314 -40.84 17.44 -15.72
CA ALA A 314 -42.06 16.67 -15.93
C ALA A 314 -42.14 15.48 -14.96
N GLY A 315 -43.22 15.38 -14.19
CA GLY A 315 -43.40 14.33 -13.18
C GLY A 315 -42.71 14.61 -11.84
N TRP A 316 -41.90 15.66 -11.76
CA TRP A 316 -41.32 16.15 -10.51
C TRP A 316 -42.22 17.20 -9.87
N ASP A 317 -42.33 17.17 -8.54
CA ASP A 317 -43.00 18.22 -7.79
C ASP A 317 -42.01 19.32 -7.42
N VAL A 318 -42.36 20.55 -7.77
CA VAL A 318 -41.61 21.75 -7.35
C VAL A 318 -42.46 22.54 -6.37
N TYR A 319 -41.94 22.74 -5.16
CA TYR A 319 -42.68 23.43 -4.11
C TYR A 319 -41.79 24.36 -3.28
N ASN A 320 -42.26 25.60 -3.06
CA ASN A 320 -41.58 26.56 -2.20
C ASN A 320 -42.27 26.59 -0.84
N THR A 321 -41.55 26.21 0.22
CA THR A 321 -42.04 26.37 1.60
C THR A 321 -41.71 27.76 2.14
N VAL A 322 -40.69 28.41 1.58
CA VAL A 322 -40.32 29.81 1.88
C VAL A 322 -40.01 30.55 0.58
N GLY A 323 -40.49 31.79 0.47
CA GLY A 323 -40.21 32.65 -0.70
C GLY A 323 -41.03 32.28 -1.93
N THR A 324 -40.66 32.88 -3.07
CA THR A 324 -41.33 32.65 -4.37
C THR A 324 -40.39 32.15 -5.46
N SER A 325 -39.09 32.10 -5.21
CA SER A 325 -38.11 31.51 -6.14
C SER A 325 -38.09 30.01 -5.94
N SER A 326 -37.99 29.25 -7.03
CA SER A 326 -38.08 27.78 -7.03
C SER A 326 -36.98 27.16 -7.88
N TRP A 327 -36.82 25.85 -7.76
CA TRP A 327 -36.20 25.06 -8.83
C TRP A 327 -36.90 25.32 -10.17
N ASN A 328 -36.13 25.33 -11.25
CA ASN A 328 -36.66 25.41 -12.60
C ASN A 328 -35.75 24.69 -13.59
N ALA A 329 -36.33 24.02 -14.58
CA ALA A 329 -35.55 23.46 -15.69
C ALA A 329 -34.91 24.58 -16.51
N GLN A 330 -33.67 24.36 -16.94
CA GLN A 330 -32.89 25.20 -17.83
C GLN A 330 -32.12 24.31 -18.82
N ASP A 331 -31.63 24.95 -19.87
CA ASP A 331 -30.77 24.34 -20.86
C ASP A 331 -29.67 25.32 -21.30
N PHE A 332 -28.50 24.78 -21.60
CA PHE A 332 -27.41 25.53 -22.24
C PHE A 332 -26.58 24.59 -23.11
N ASN A 333 -26.38 24.94 -24.39
CA ASN A 333 -25.58 24.14 -25.33
C ASN A 333 -25.99 22.64 -25.43
N ASP A 334 -27.29 22.35 -25.40
CA ASP A 334 -27.86 21.00 -25.39
C ASP A 334 -27.60 20.19 -24.09
N ASP A 335 -27.10 20.83 -23.03
CA ASP A 335 -27.08 20.26 -21.67
C ASP A 335 -28.32 20.74 -20.90
N PHE A 336 -29.05 19.79 -20.30
CA PHE A 336 -30.31 20.03 -19.59
C PHE A 336 -30.14 19.77 -18.10
N TYR A 337 -30.76 20.62 -17.27
CA TYR A 337 -30.58 20.59 -15.83
C TYR A 337 -31.70 21.29 -15.07
N ALA A 338 -31.85 20.97 -13.79
CA ALA A 338 -32.65 21.72 -12.84
C ALA A 338 -31.77 22.73 -12.11
N ARG A 339 -32.13 24.03 -12.18
CA ARG A 339 -31.40 25.10 -11.49
C ARG A 339 -32.15 25.61 -10.26
N ALA A 340 -31.42 25.86 -9.18
CA ALA A 340 -31.89 26.67 -8.06
C ALA A 340 -30.87 27.77 -7.69
N SER A 341 -31.39 28.96 -7.43
CA SER A 341 -30.60 30.10 -6.92
C SER A 341 -31.49 31.04 -6.12
N ALA A 342 -31.01 31.44 -4.95
CA ALA A 342 -31.62 32.53 -4.20
C ALA A 342 -31.15 33.93 -4.65
N PHE A 343 -30.28 34.02 -5.65
CA PHE A 343 -29.90 35.31 -6.22
C PHE A 343 -30.97 35.78 -7.22
N SER A 344 -31.65 36.87 -6.90
CA SER A 344 -32.67 37.47 -7.77
C SER A 344 -32.51 38.97 -7.84
N SER A 345 -32.37 39.48 -9.07
CA SER A 345 -32.31 40.91 -9.40
C SER A 345 -31.27 41.71 -8.58
N GLY A 346 -30.10 41.14 -8.32
CA GLY A 346 -29.03 41.81 -7.57
C GLY A 346 -29.14 41.70 -6.06
N THR A 347 -30.04 40.87 -5.54
CA THR A 347 -30.25 40.65 -4.10
C THR A 347 -30.39 39.17 -3.80
N ILE A 348 -30.04 38.77 -2.57
CA ILE A 348 -30.30 37.42 -2.06
C ILE A 348 -31.69 37.42 -1.45
N VAL A 349 -32.55 36.51 -1.90
CA VAL A 349 -33.91 36.35 -1.38
C VAL A 349 -33.98 35.19 -0.39
N ASN A 350 -34.94 35.24 0.54
CA ASN A 350 -35.23 34.08 1.37
C ASN A 350 -35.97 33.03 0.52
N MET A 351 -35.44 31.81 0.47
CA MET A 351 -35.91 30.74 -0.40
C MET A 351 -35.67 29.40 0.29
N VAL A 352 -36.73 28.59 0.39
CA VAL A 352 -36.62 27.15 0.64
C VAL A 352 -37.49 26.45 -0.40
N SER A 353 -36.86 25.72 -1.31
CA SER A 353 -37.51 25.08 -2.45
C SER A 353 -37.17 23.61 -2.56
N TYR A 354 -38.19 22.78 -2.75
CA TYR A 354 -38.11 21.34 -2.91
C TYR A 354 -38.28 21.00 -4.39
N LEU A 355 -37.42 20.12 -4.90
CA LEU A 355 -37.57 19.38 -6.13
C LEU A 355 -37.71 17.91 -5.76
N VAL A 356 -38.91 17.36 -5.88
CA VAL A 356 -39.26 16.00 -5.40
C VAL A 356 -39.49 15.08 -6.58
N SER A 357 -38.81 13.93 -6.57
CA SER A 357 -38.87 12.93 -7.63
C SER A 357 -40.23 12.25 -7.71
N PRO A 358 -40.54 11.60 -8.85
CA PRO A 358 -41.53 10.53 -8.87
C PRO A 358 -41.22 9.45 -7.83
N SER A 359 -42.24 8.70 -7.41
CA SER A 359 -42.07 7.55 -6.53
C SER A 359 -41.29 6.44 -7.25
N PHE A 360 -40.32 5.86 -6.54
CA PHE A 360 -39.52 4.72 -6.97
C PHE A 360 -39.71 3.56 -5.97
N ASP A 361 -39.72 2.33 -6.48
CA ASP A 361 -39.89 1.11 -5.67
C ASP A 361 -38.52 0.54 -5.30
N PHE A 362 -38.06 0.85 -4.09
CA PHE A 362 -36.77 0.40 -3.55
C PHE A 362 -36.78 -1.07 -3.10
N ASP A 363 -37.92 -1.77 -3.22
CA ASP A 363 -37.98 -3.22 -2.98
C ASP A 363 -37.84 -4.03 -4.29
N ALA A 364 -37.75 -3.37 -5.45
CA ALA A 364 -37.69 -4.05 -6.75
C ALA A 364 -36.26 -4.54 -7.12
N GLN A 365 -35.24 -4.05 -6.42
CA GLN A 365 -33.83 -4.40 -6.58
C GLN A 365 -33.12 -4.32 -5.22
N GLU A 366 -31.82 -4.62 -5.18
CA GLU A 366 -31.03 -4.59 -3.94
C GLU A 366 -29.74 -3.78 -4.17
N GLY A 367 -29.30 -3.09 -3.12
CA GLY A 367 -28.02 -2.37 -3.12
C GLY A 367 -28.06 -1.05 -3.88
N GLU A 368 -29.21 -0.39 -3.94
CA GLU A 368 -29.38 0.88 -4.62
C GLU A 368 -28.40 1.94 -4.11
N GLN A 369 -27.84 2.71 -5.04
CA GLN A 369 -26.97 3.85 -4.78
C GLN A 369 -27.49 5.05 -5.60
N LEU A 370 -27.36 6.26 -5.07
CA LEU A 370 -27.65 7.50 -5.78
C LEU A 370 -26.35 8.16 -6.26
N VAL A 371 -26.36 8.67 -7.48
CA VAL A 371 -25.32 9.54 -8.04
C VAL A 371 -25.98 10.79 -8.60
N LEU A 372 -25.42 11.96 -8.27
CA LEU A 372 -25.85 13.26 -8.74
C LEU A 372 -24.73 13.90 -9.54
N GLU A 373 -25.05 14.61 -10.62
CA GLU A 373 -24.09 15.48 -11.30
C GLU A 373 -24.46 16.93 -11.01
N ILE A 374 -23.53 17.68 -10.43
CA ILE A 374 -23.75 19.05 -9.96
C ILE A 374 -22.74 19.98 -10.62
N ALA A 375 -23.22 21.11 -11.11
CA ALA A 375 -22.37 22.27 -11.38
C ALA A 375 -22.82 23.41 -10.45
N ASP A 376 -21.87 24.05 -9.76
CA ASP A 376 -22.13 25.18 -8.89
C ASP A 376 -21.41 26.46 -9.36
N ALA A 377 -21.88 27.60 -8.87
CA ALA A 377 -21.23 28.89 -9.12
C ALA A 377 -21.56 29.91 -8.04
N PHE A 378 -20.66 30.89 -7.91
CA PHE A 378 -20.76 31.99 -6.94
C PHE A 378 -20.96 31.49 -5.51
N ASN A 379 -20.24 30.42 -5.16
CA ASN A 379 -20.39 29.75 -3.88
C ASN A 379 -20.20 30.74 -2.71
N ASN A 380 -21.19 30.78 -1.82
CA ASN A 380 -21.12 31.48 -0.55
C ASN A 380 -21.73 30.67 0.60
N GLY A 381 -21.80 29.34 0.44
CA GLY A 381 -22.36 28.38 1.38
C GLY A 381 -23.02 27.20 0.68
N GLU A 382 -23.54 26.29 1.51
CA GLU A 382 -24.08 24.97 1.13
C GLU A 382 -25.62 24.96 1.13
N PRO A 383 -26.31 25.34 0.04
CA PRO A 383 -27.77 25.40 0.04
C PRO A 383 -28.43 24.04 -0.26
N LEU A 384 -27.72 23.11 -0.92
CA LEU A 384 -28.31 21.86 -1.41
C LEU A 384 -28.26 20.76 -0.35
N LYS A 385 -29.39 20.08 -0.17
CA LYS A 385 -29.49 18.84 0.60
C LYS A 385 -30.36 17.83 -0.12
N ALA A 386 -30.05 16.55 0.04
CA ALA A 386 -30.88 15.44 -0.44
C ALA A 386 -31.58 14.72 0.71
N TYR A 387 -32.81 14.30 0.47
CA TYR A 387 -33.62 13.55 1.42
C TYR A 387 -34.40 12.44 0.71
N TYR A 388 -34.83 11.43 1.46
CA TYR A 388 -35.92 10.55 1.00
C TYR A 388 -37.14 10.63 1.93
N SER A 389 -38.30 10.27 1.39
CA SER A 389 -39.56 10.14 2.13
C SER A 389 -40.40 8.97 1.61
N ASN A 390 -40.91 8.17 2.53
CA ASN A 390 -41.87 7.09 2.24
C ASN A 390 -43.34 7.53 2.37
N ASP A 391 -43.60 8.67 3.01
CA ASP A 391 -44.96 9.13 3.30
C ASP A 391 -45.39 10.34 2.46
N TYR A 392 -44.49 10.92 1.65
CA TYR A 392 -44.81 12.00 0.73
C TYR A 392 -45.93 11.62 -0.26
N VAL A 393 -46.89 12.53 -0.42
CA VAL A 393 -47.96 12.41 -1.42
C VAL A 393 -47.83 13.55 -2.41
N SER A 394 -47.59 13.21 -3.67
CA SER A 394 -47.38 14.16 -4.77
C SER A 394 -48.46 15.25 -4.85
N GLY A 395 -48.01 16.47 -5.14
CA GLY A 395 -48.83 17.69 -5.24
C GLY A 395 -49.21 18.32 -3.91
N ASN A 396 -48.73 17.82 -2.76
CA ASN A 396 -48.95 18.41 -1.44
C ASN A 396 -47.71 19.15 -0.92
N ASP A 397 -47.92 20.01 0.08
CA ASP A 397 -46.86 20.76 0.74
C ASP A 397 -45.87 19.81 1.44
N PRO A 398 -44.58 19.78 1.02
CA PRO A 398 -43.57 18.86 1.54
C PRO A 398 -43.24 19.10 3.02
N SER A 399 -43.55 20.27 3.59
CA SER A 399 -43.28 20.58 5.00
C SER A 399 -44.11 19.76 6.00
N THR A 400 -45.11 19.01 5.51
CA THR A 400 -46.02 18.19 6.33
C THR A 400 -45.64 16.72 6.42
N PHE A 401 -44.57 16.31 5.72
CA PHE A 401 -44.12 14.92 5.59
C PHE A 401 -42.80 14.67 6.31
N THR A 402 -42.44 13.39 6.41
CA THR A 402 -41.21 12.96 7.08
C THR A 402 -40.09 12.84 6.05
N TRP A 403 -38.95 13.47 6.34
CA TRP A 403 -37.76 13.46 5.48
C TRP A 403 -36.56 12.93 6.26
N VAL A 404 -35.81 12.04 5.64
CA VAL A 404 -34.54 11.52 6.16
C VAL A 404 -33.42 11.98 5.23
N GLU A 405 -32.44 12.68 5.77
CA GLU A 405 -31.32 13.25 5.02
C GLU A 405 -30.36 12.14 4.54
N ILE A 406 -29.88 12.26 3.31
CA ILE A 406 -28.97 11.31 2.67
C ILE A 406 -27.83 12.05 1.96
N GLY A 407 -26.67 11.40 1.84
CA GLY A 407 -25.57 11.88 1.00
C GLY A 407 -24.90 13.18 1.43
N THR A 408 -24.99 13.56 2.71
CA THR A 408 -24.44 14.84 3.21
C THR A 408 -22.96 15.02 2.87
N ASP A 409 -22.13 14.00 3.13
CA ASP A 409 -20.69 14.11 2.91
C ASP A 409 -20.36 14.18 1.40
N GLN A 410 -21.08 13.41 0.57
CA GLN A 410 -20.91 13.40 -0.88
C GLN A 410 -21.33 14.72 -1.54
N ILE A 411 -22.42 15.34 -1.06
CA ILE A 411 -22.96 16.59 -1.65
C ILE A 411 -22.10 17.79 -1.24
N VAL A 412 -21.68 17.88 0.03
CA VAL A 412 -20.85 18.99 0.52
C VAL A 412 -19.47 19.00 -0.16
N ALA A 413 -18.97 17.84 -0.60
CA ALA A 413 -17.69 17.75 -1.29
C ALA A 413 -17.66 18.43 -2.67
N LEU A 414 -18.82 18.73 -3.29
CA LEU A 414 -18.92 19.26 -4.65
C LEU A 414 -19.25 20.76 -4.73
N SER A 415 -19.50 21.42 -3.61
CA SER A 415 -19.89 22.84 -3.60
C SER A 415 -18.68 23.68 -3.20
N ASP A 416 -17.78 23.98 -4.13
CA ASP A 416 -16.59 24.79 -3.85
C ASP A 416 -16.28 25.91 -4.87
N ASN A 417 -17.08 26.06 -5.93
CA ASN A 417 -16.81 27.02 -6.99
C ASN A 417 -17.22 28.47 -6.61
N ASP A 418 -16.27 29.22 -6.06
CA ASP A 418 -16.44 30.67 -5.76
C ASP A 418 -16.53 31.56 -7.02
N GLY A 419 -16.26 30.97 -8.20
CA GLY A 419 -16.18 31.61 -9.49
C GLY A 419 -17.51 31.75 -10.23
N PHE A 420 -17.41 31.75 -11.56
CA PHE A 420 -18.56 31.86 -12.46
C PHE A 420 -18.89 30.47 -13.05
N PHE A 421 -20.12 30.31 -13.56
CA PHE A 421 -20.52 29.09 -14.26
C PHE A 421 -19.58 28.74 -15.43
N ASP A 422 -18.90 27.61 -15.32
CA ASP A 422 -18.07 27.01 -16.35
C ASP A 422 -18.78 25.86 -17.11
N ASN A 423 -19.92 25.40 -16.59
CA ASN A 423 -20.66 24.21 -17.05
C ASN A 423 -19.86 22.90 -16.92
N GLU A 424 -18.92 22.85 -15.98
CA GLU A 424 -18.28 21.59 -15.61
C GLU A 424 -19.15 20.92 -14.55
N TYR A 425 -19.60 19.70 -14.83
CA TYR A 425 -20.43 18.92 -13.91
C TYR A 425 -19.57 17.90 -13.18
N GLU A 426 -19.65 17.93 -11.86
CA GLU A 426 -18.97 16.98 -10.99
C GLU A 426 -19.97 15.96 -10.46
N ALA A 427 -19.60 14.68 -10.53
CA ALA A 427 -20.43 13.60 -10.02
C ALA A 427 -20.15 13.39 -8.53
N THR A 428 -21.20 13.14 -7.75
CA THR A 428 -21.03 12.66 -6.37
C THR A 428 -20.37 11.29 -6.38
N GLY A 429 -19.67 10.96 -5.29
CA GLY A 429 -19.47 9.54 -4.96
C GLY A 429 -20.81 8.81 -4.79
N LEU A 430 -20.76 7.50 -4.56
CA LEU A 430 -21.98 6.71 -4.33
C LEU A 430 -22.65 7.13 -3.01
N ILE A 431 -23.89 7.59 -3.09
CA ILE A 431 -24.74 7.87 -1.93
C ILE A 431 -25.53 6.59 -1.61
N ASP A 432 -25.31 6.04 -0.43
CA ASP A 432 -25.97 4.80 0.00
C ASP A 432 -27.48 5.00 0.21
N LEU A 433 -28.29 4.20 -0.50
CA LEU A 433 -29.74 4.14 -0.33
C LEU A 433 -30.22 2.85 0.35
N SER A 434 -29.31 2.03 0.91
CA SER A 434 -29.64 0.74 1.52
C SER A 434 -30.67 0.79 2.66
N SER A 435 -30.87 1.97 3.26
CA SER A 435 -31.86 2.21 4.32
C SER A 435 -33.28 2.52 3.81
N VAL A 436 -33.42 2.79 2.51
CA VAL A 436 -34.70 3.08 1.86
C VAL A 436 -35.38 1.75 1.52
N SER A 437 -36.68 1.64 1.78
CA SER A 437 -37.47 0.44 1.45
C SER A 437 -38.86 0.82 0.98
N GLY A 438 -39.49 -0.08 0.24
CA GLY A 438 -40.78 0.13 -0.39
C GLY A 438 -40.81 1.31 -1.37
N ASN A 439 -41.99 1.89 -1.54
CA ASN A 439 -42.14 3.08 -2.36
C ASN A 439 -41.64 4.32 -1.60
N ALA A 440 -40.72 5.06 -2.21
CA ALA A 440 -40.21 6.32 -1.67
C ALA A 440 -39.97 7.34 -2.80
N VAL A 441 -39.87 8.61 -2.42
CA VAL A 441 -39.38 9.70 -3.28
C VAL A 441 -38.05 10.21 -2.76
N ILE A 442 -37.25 10.79 -3.65
CA ILE A 442 -36.04 11.56 -3.31
C ILE A 442 -36.37 13.04 -3.51
N ALA A 443 -35.91 13.90 -2.59
CA ALA A 443 -36.07 15.34 -2.70
C ALA A 443 -34.72 16.05 -2.62
N PHE A 444 -34.53 17.00 -3.54
CA PHE A 444 -33.44 17.96 -3.53
C PHE A 444 -33.97 19.29 -3.01
N VAL A 445 -33.43 19.74 -1.88
CA VAL A 445 -33.90 20.91 -1.16
C VAL A 445 -32.82 21.97 -1.21
N TYR A 446 -33.19 23.14 -1.74
CA TYR A 446 -32.38 24.35 -1.68
C TYR A 446 -32.85 25.19 -0.49
N ASP A 447 -31.96 25.51 0.46
CA ASP A 447 -32.22 26.45 1.57
C ASP A 447 -31.24 27.63 1.51
N SER A 448 -31.76 28.84 1.33
CA SER A 448 -30.95 30.07 1.27
C SER A 448 -30.47 30.57 2.64
N ASN A 449 -30.74 29.80 3.71
CA ASN A 449 -30.45 30.13 5.10
C ASN A 449 -30.91 31.55 5.44
N ASN A 450 -32.22 31.77 5.38
CA ASN A 450 -32.86 33.06 5.65
C ASN A 450 -32.35 34.20 4.76
N GLY A 451 -31.97 33.89 3.50
CA GLY A 451 -31.49 34.86 2.53
C GLY A 451 -30.04 35.30 2.72
N THR A 452 -29.19 34.41 3.24
CA THR A 452 -27.74 34.64 3.36
C THR A 452 -26.91 33.88 2.33
N ILE A 453 -27.42 32.75 1.83
CA ILE A 453 -26.77 31.89 0.83
C ILE A 453 -27.46 32.08 -0.52
N SER A 454 -26.66 32.19 -1.59
CA SER A 454 -27.11 32.38 -2.96
C SER A 454 -26.28 31.61 -3.99
N SER A 455 -25.42 30.68 -3.56
CA SER A 455 -24.73 29.73 -4.42
C SER A 455 -25.73 29.17 -5.42
N THR A 456 -25.41 29.23 -6.70
CA THR A 456 -26.31 28.69 -7.72
C THR A 456 -25.95 27.24 -7.96
N ILE A 457 -26.97 26.39 -8.01
CA ILE A 457 -26.81 24.94 -8.16
C ILE A 457 -27.55 24.52 -9.43
N ASP A 458 -26.84 23.83 -10.31
CA ASP A 458 -27.39 23.08 -11.43
C ASP A 458 -27.26 21.58 -11.14
N LEU A 459 -28.39 20.90 -11.14
CA LEU A 459 -28.48 19.46 -10.96
C LEU A 459 -28.82 18.80 -12.30
N SER A 460 -28.00 17.85 -12.73
CA SER A 460 -28.24 17.02 -13.91
C SER A 460 -28.04 15.54 -13.60
N ASN A 461 -28.46 14.67 -14.53
CA ASN A 461 -28.19 13.23 -14.55
C ASN A 461 -28.38 12.52 -13.20
N VAL A 462 -29.55 12.71 -12.57
CA VAL A 462 -29.89 12.02 -11.31
C VAL A 462 -30.06 10.53 -11.60
N LYS A 463 -29.15 9.69 -11.08
CA LYS A 463 -29.11 8.26 -11.35
C LYS A 463 -29.30 7.44 -10.08
N ILE A 464 -30.18 6.45 -10.13
CA ILE A 464 -30.20 5.34 -9.17
C ILE A 464 -29.54 4.14 -9.83
N LEU A 465 -28.52 3.61 -9.18
CA LEU A 465 -27.65 2.54 -9.64
C LEU A 465 -27.81 1.31 -8.76
N THR A 466 -27.55 0.13 -9.31
CA THR A 466 -27.41 -1.13 -8.55
C THR A 466 -26.13 -1.84 -8.97
N PRO A 467 -25.41 -2.50 -8.06
CA PRO A 467 -24.24 -3.31 -8.40
C PRO A 467 -24.59 -4.36 -9.47
N GLN A 468 -23.66 -4.62 -10.39
CA GLN A 468 -23.83 -5.67 -11.41
C GLN A 468 -23.78 -7.11 -10.86
#